data_AF-A0A961EQE6-F1
#
_entry.id   AF-A0A961EQE6-F1
#
_cell.length_a   1.000
_cell.length_b   1.000
_cell.length_c   1.000
_cell.angle_alpha   90.00
_cell.angle_beta   90.00
_cell.angle_gamma   90.00
#
_symmetry.space_group_name_H-M   'P 1'
#
loop_
_entity.id
_entity.type
_entity.pdbx_description
1 polymer ?
#
loop_
_entity_poly.entity_id
_entity_poly.type
_entity_poly.pdbx_seq_one_letter_code
_entity_poly.pdbx_strand_id
1 'polypeptide(L)' 'DNSRKDQTYNTPAVATLAMMASQLEWMNSNGGMEFTTGRTADSSSRLYSWAEQSDVATPFVADPAARSQVVGTIDF' A
#
# COMPACT_ATOMS: atom_id res chain seq x y z
N ASP A 1 6.93 -29.07 2.82
CA ASP A 1 8.28 -29.45 2.36
C ASP A 1 8.97 -28.42 1.46
N ASN A 2 8.34 -27.90 0.40
CA ASN A 2 9.02 -27.00 -0.55
C ASN A 2 9.37 -25.61 0.05
N SER A 3 8.50 -25.00 0.86
CA SER A 3 8.76 -23.67 1.46
C SER A 3 9.95 -23.64 2.41
N ARG A 4 10.27 -24.75 3.11
CA ARG A 4 11.44 -24.84 4.01
C ARG A 4 12.77 -24.98 3.25
N LYS A 5 12.71 -25.21 1.92
CA LYS A 5 13.86 -25.37 1.03
C LYS A 5 14.02 -24.19 0.06
N ASP A 6 13.28 -23.10 0.27
CA ASP A 6 13.23 -21.94 -0.63
C ASP A 6 12.85 -22.29 -2.08
N GLN A 7 11.92 -23.24 -2.24
CA GLN A 7 11.48 -23.74 -3.55
C GLN A 7 9.97 -23.64 -3.73
N THR A 8 9.56 -23.44 -4.97
CA THR A 8 8.20 -23.68 -5.44
C THR A 8 8.08 -25.11 -6.02
N TYR A 9 6.87 -25.66 -6.08
CA TYR A 9 6.65 -27.00 -6.65
C TYR A 9 7.01 -27.08 -8.15
N ASN A 10 6.73 -26.00 -8.89
CA ASN A 10 7.01 -25.85 -10.31
C ASN A 10 7.80 -24.55 -10.58
N THR A 11 8.17 -24.33 -11.84
CA THR A 11 8.96 -23.16 -12.28
C THR A 11 8.29 -21.84 -11.85
N PRO A 12 8.93 -21.05 -10.97
CA PRO A 12 8.41 -19.76 -10.56
C PRO A 12 8.77 -18.66 -11.57
N ALA A 13 8.04 -17.56 -11.54
CA ALA A 13 8.39 -16.35 -12.28
C ALA A 13 9.56 -15.63 -11.62
N VAL A 14 10.79 -15.90 -12.06
CA VAL A 14 12.04 -15.35 -11.49
C VAL A 14 12.01 -13.82 -11.40
N ALA A 15 11.51 -13.14 -12.44
CA ALA A 15 11.39 -11.68 -12.44
C ALA A 15 10.48 -11.15 -11.32
N THR A 16 9.38 -11.86 -11.03
CA THR A 16 8.46 -11.47 -9.95
C THR A 16 9.14 -11.59 -8.58
N LEU A 17 9.88 -12.67 -8.35
CA LEU A 17 10.64 -12.87 -7.12
C LEU A 17 11.72 -11.79 -6.93
N ALA A 18 12.44 -11.44 -8.00
CA ALA A 18 13.45 -10.38 -7.96
C ALA A 18 12.84 -9.01 -7.61
N MET A 19 11.75 -8.63 -8.27
CA MET A 19 11.06 -7.36 -7.98
C MET A 19 10.49 -7.31 -6.56
N MET A 20 9.92 -8.43 -6.09
CA MET A 20 9.44 -8.54 -4.71
C MET A 20 10.58 -8.37 -3.71
N ALA A 21 11.72 -9.03 -3.92
CA ALA A 21 12.90 -8.90 -3.05
C ALA A 21 13.38 -7.44 -2.99
N SER A 22 13.54 -6.78 -4.15
CA SER A 22 13.95 -5.37 -4.22
C SER A 22 12.97 -4.44 -3.50
N GLN A 23 11.66 -4.68 -3.61
CA GLN A 23 10.67 -3.89 -2.88
C GLN A 23 10.77 -4.08 -1.37
N LEU A 24 10.95 -5.32 -0.90
CA LEU A 24 11.12 -5.63 0.52
C LEU A 24 12.41 -5.00 1.08
N GLU A 25 13.51 -5.05 0.33
CA GLU A 25 14.77 -4.39 0.69
C GLU A 25 14.60 -2.87 0.81
N TRP A 26 13.90 -2.25 -0.15
CA TRP A 26 13.58 -0.83 -0.07
C TRP A 26 12.73 -0.49 1.16
N MET A 27 11.65 -1.24 1.42
CA MET A 27 10.82 -1.03 2.59
C MET A 27 11.64 -1.15 3.89
N ASN A 28 12.43 -2.22 4.02
CA ASN A 28 13.23 -2.49 5.22
C ASN A 28 14.33 -1.44 5.45
N SER A 29 15.03 -1.03 4.37
CA SER A 29 16.08 0.00 4.46
C SER A 29 15.56 1.39 4.83
N ASN A 30 14.27 1.66 4.61
CA ASN A 30 13.63 2.92 4.98
C ASN A 30 12.97 2.90 6.38
N GLY A 31 13.04 1.80 7.13
CA GLY A 31 12.41 1.69 8.46
C GLY A 31 11.25 0.70 8.53
N GLY A 32 11.07 -0.16 7.52
CA GLY A 32 10.11 -1.25 7.54
C GLY A 32 8.66 -0.77 7.59
N MET A 33 7.86 -1.42 8.46
CA MET A 33 6.42 -1.18 8.52
C MET A 33 6.05 0.22 9.02
N GLU A 34 6.84 0.83 9.91
CA GLU A 34 6.59 2.19 10.37
C GLU A 34 6.71 3.19 9.21
N PHE A 35 7.74 3.03 8.39
CA PHE A 35 7.92 3.84 7.19
C PHE A 35 6.80 3.62 6.17
N THR A 36 6.43 2.37 5.87
CA THR A 36 5.43 2.11 4.83
C THR A 36 4.05 2.60 5.24
N THR A 37 3.64 2.36 6.48
CA THR A 37 2.37 2.86 7.02
C THR A 37 2.36 4.37 7.18
N GLY A 38 3.46 4.98 7.62
CA GLY A 38 3.60 6.43 7.68
C GLY A 38 3.48 7.08 6.30
N ARG A 39 4.09 6.49 5.28
CA ARG A 39 4.00 6.98 3.89
C ARG A 39 2.58 6.91 3.33
N THR A 40 1.84 5.84 3.60
CA THR A 40 0.44 5.70 3.14
C THR A 40 -0.50 6.61 3.92
N ALA A 41 -0.27 6.79 5.23
CA ALA A 41 -1.03 7.73 6.05
C ALA A 41 -0.84 9.17 5.57
N ASP A 42 0.40 9.61 5.33
CA ASP A 42 0.69 10.94 4.78
C ASP A 42 0.01 11.15 3.42
N SER A 43 0.15 10.18 2.51
CA SER A 43 -0.44 10.28 1.16
C SER A 43 -1.97 10.35 1.18
N SER A 44 -2.62 9.45 1.93
CA SER A 44 -4.07 9.39 2.03
C SER A 44 -4.66 10.57 2.81
N SER A 45 -3.98 11.07 3.85
CA SER A 45 -4.43 12.25 4.59
C SER A 45 -4.55 13.48 3.70
N ARG A 46 -3.60 13.68 2.78
CA ARG A 46 -3.62 14.77 1.80
C ARG A 46 -4.78 14.61 0.82
N LEU A 47 -5.02 13.39 0.33
CA LEU A 47 -6.11 13.09 -0.59
C LEU A 47 -7.48 13.34 0.06
N TYR A 48 -7.70 12.80 1.26
CA TYR A 48 -8.97 12.97 1.96
C TYR A 48 -9.20 14.40 2.43
N SER A 49 -8.15 15.07 2.91
CA SER A 49 -8.23 16.49 3.28
C SER A 49 -8.63 17.37 2.08
N TRP A 50 -8.12 17.09 0.88
CA TRP A 50 -8.55 17.77 -0.33
C TRP A 50 -10.02 17.49 -0.66
N ALA A 51 -10.44 16.22 -0.64
CA ALA A 51 -11.80 15.85 -0.98
C ALA A 51 -12.82 16.46 -0.01
N GLU A 52 -12.53 16.50 1.29
CA GLU A 52 -13.41 17.12 2.30
C GLU A 52 -13.57 18.65 2.15
N GLN A 53 -12.59 19.31 1.51
CA GLN A 53 -12.62 20.75 1.25
C GLN A 53 -13.15 21.10 -0.15
N SER A 54 -13.48 20.09 -0.96
CA SER A 54 -13.91 20.29 -2.34
C SER A 54 -15.42 20.48 -2.43
N ASP A 55 -15.86 21.43 -3.27
CA ASP A 55 -17.28 21.59 -3.62
C ASP A 55 -17.79 20.53 -4.61
N VAL A 56 -16.88 19.76 -5.21
CA VAL A 56 -17.16 18.83 -6.33
C VAL A 56 -16.64 17.43 -6.06
N ALA A 57 -16.20 17.13 -4.84
CA ALA A 57 -15.70 15.82 -4.49
C ALA A 57 -16.04 15.46 -3.06
N THR A 58 -16.23 14.17 -2.77
CA THR A 58 -16.43 13.69 -1.41
C THR A 58 -15.85 12.28 -1.24
N PRO A 59 -15.27 11.92 -0.08
CA PRO A 59 -14.88 10.53 0.18
C PRO A 59 -16.12 9.61 0.12
N PHE A 60 -16.10 8.61 -0.77
CA PHE A 60 -17.19 7.64 -0.91
C PHE A 60 -17.48 6.91 0.41
N VAL A 61 -16.42 6.57 1.16
CA VAL A 61 -16.55 5.96 2.49
C VAL A 61 -16.82 7.05 3.52
N ALA A 62 -18.06 7.10 4.00
CA ALA A 62 -18.52 8.13 4.94
C ALA A 62 -17.79 8.09 6.29
N ASP A 63 -17.64 6.91 6.91
CA ASP A 63 -16.92 6.75 8.19
C ASP A 63 -15.41 6.97 8.00
N PRO A 64 -14.81 8.03 8.60
CA PRO A 64 -13.39 8.30 8.47
C PRO A 64 -12.49 7.17 8.96
N ALA A 65 -12.91 6.40 9.98
CA ALA A 65 -12.12 5.31 10.53
C ALA A 65 -12.05 4.08 9.59
N ALA A 66 -13.02 3.95 8.68
CA ALA A 66 -13.08 2.88 7.68
C ALA A 66 -12.35 3.23 6.37
N ARG A 67 -11.82 4.45 6.23
CA ARG A 67 -11.15 4.91 5.00
C ARG A 67 -9.78 4.25 4.84
N SER A 68 -9.53 3.71 3.66
CA SER A 68 -8.28 3.03 3.34
C SER A 68 -7.13 4.02 3.13
N GLN A 69 -5.99 3.75 3.73
CA GLN A 69 -4.77 4.55 3.51
C GLN A 69 -4.07 4.25 2.18
N VAL A 70 -4.43 3.15 1.51
CA VAL A 70 -3.74 2.66 0.30
C VAL A 70 -4.59 2.76 -0.97
N VAL A 71 -5.91 2.90 -0.83
CA VAL A 71 -6.85 3.06 -1.95
C VAL A 71 -7.95 4.05 -1.54
N GLY A 72 -7.83 5.30 -1.98
CA GLY A 72 -8.83 6.32 -1.72
C GLY A 72 -9.91 6.38 -2.80
N THR A 73 -11.14 6.01 -2.46
CA THR A 73 -12.32 6.12 -3.34
C THR A 73 -13.02 7.46 -3.11
N ILE A 74 -13.10 8.29 -4.16
CA ILE A 74 -13.68 9.64 -4.15
C ILE A 74 -14.81 9.71 -5.17
N ASP A 75 -15.96 10.25 -4.78
CA ASP A 75 -17.09 10.58 -5.64
C ASP A 75 -17.02 12.05 -6.10
N PHE A 76 -17.70 12.37 -7.21
CA PHE A 76 -17.76 13.71 -7.83
C PHE A 76 -19.17 14.09 -8.27
#